data_AF-A0A3Q0JK91-F1
#
_entry.id   AF-A0A3Q0JK91-F1
#
_cell.length_a   1.000
_cell.length_b   1.000
_cell.length_c   1.000
_cell.angle_alpha   90.00
_cell.angle_beta   90.00
_cell.angle_gamma   90.00
#
_symmetry.space_group_name_H-M   'P 1'
#
loop_
_entity.id
_entity.type
_entity.pdbx_description
1 polymer ?
#
loop_
_entity_poly.entity_id
_entity_poly.type
_entity_poly.pdbx_seq_one_letter_code
_entity_poly.pdbx_strand_id
1 'polypeptide(L)'
;MLIRKQFRETCKIQTRQYKALKAQMLATASKEDQKTVIKKLKQDQRRKLALLGDQYEQSIAEMLQKQSIRLDESQEVECHHLKERLHYELEILMAYQSKNKMQAEAQRNRERK
;
A
#
# COMPACT_ATOMS: atom_id res chain seq x y z
N MET A 1 -1.44 -1.42 -10.38
CA MET A 1 -2.21 -0.53 -9.47
C MET A 1 -3.25 0.27 -10.24
N LEU A 2 -4.50 0.20 -9.79
CA LEU A 2 -5.64 0.92 -10.35
C LEU A 2 -5.37 2.43 -10.49
N ILE A 3 -4.73 3.04 -9.50
CA ILE A 3 -4.41 4.48 -9.47
C ILE A 3 -3.47 4.89 -10.62
N ARG A 4 -2.45 4.09 -10.96
CA ARG A 4 -1.58 4.39 -12.12
C ARG A 4 -2.35 4.33 -13.45
N LYS A 5 -3.36 3.47 -13.56
CA LYS A 5 -4.25 3.42 -14.73
C LYS A 5 -5.13 4.68 -14.76
N GLN A 6 -5.70 5.05 -13.62
CA GLN A 6 -6.51 6.27 -13.47
C GLN A 6 -5.72 7.52 -13.85
N PHE A 7 -4.47 7.68 -13.37
CA PHE A 7 -3.57 8.76 -13.75
C PHE A 7 -3.43 8.90 -15.28
N ARG A 8 -3.12 7.79 -15.97
CA ARG A 8 -2.97 7.78 -17.42
C ARG A 8 -4.26 8.21 -18.13
N GLU A 9 -5.41 7.75 -17.67
CA GLU A 9 -6.69 8.16 -18.24
C GLU A 9 -6.98 9.64 -17.97
N THR A 10 -6.68 10.16 -16.77
CA THR A 10 -6.82 11.58 -16.47
C THR A 10 -5.91 12.44 -17.34
N CYS A 11 -4.66 12.05 -17.58
CA CYS A 11 -3.75 12.75 -18.50
C CYS A 11 -4.30 12.78 -19.93
N LYS A 12 -4.89 11.66 -20.42
CA LYS A 12 -5.53 11.60 -21.73
C LYS A 12 -6.72 12.57 -21.82
N ILE A 13 -7.56 12.61 -20.79
CA ILE A 13 -8.71 13.52 -20.72
C ILE A 13 -8.24 14.98 -20.72
N GLN A 14 -7.28 15.35 -19.87
CA GLN A 14 -6.73 16.71 -19.85
C GLN A 14 -6.11 17.11 -21.19
N THR A 15 -5.47 16.18 -21.89
CA THR A 15 -4.91 16.43 -23.22
C THR A 15 -6.01 16.72 -24.25
N ARG A 16 -7.13 15.99 -24.22
CA ARG A 16 -8.28 16.24 -25.09
C ARG A 16 -8.92 17.59 -24.78
N GLN A 17 -9.13 17.89 -23.50
CA GLN A 17 -9.69 19.17 -23.03
C GLN A 17 -8.80 20.35 -23.44
N TYR A 18 -7.48 20.22 -23.31
CA TYR A 18 -6.53 21.24 -23.76
C TYR A 18 -6.65 21.52 -25.25
N LYS A 19 -6.76 20.48 -26.09
CA LYS A 19 -6.92 20.64 -27.55
C LYS A 19 -8.20 21.40 -27.88
N ALA A 20 -9.32 21.05 -27.23
CA ALA A 20 -10.60 21.72 -27.42
C ALA A 20 -10.55 23.19 -26.98
N LEU A 21 -10.03 23.45 -25.78
CA LEU A 21 -9.88 24.81 -25.24
C LEU A 21 -8.99 25.67 -26.12
N LYS A 22 -7.87 25.12 -26.60
CA LYS A 22 -6.95 25.83 -27.50
C LYS A 22 -7.63 26.21 -28.81
N ALA A 23 -8.40 25.29 -29.41
CA ALA A 23 -9.12 25.58 -30.65
C ALA A 23 -10.13 26.72 -30.46
N GLN A 24 -10.92 26.66 -29.39
CA GLN A 24 -11.90 27.70 -29.05
C GLN A 24 -11.25 29.07 -28.81
N MET A 25 -10.18 29.12 -28.01
CA MET A 25 -9.46 30.37 -27.71
C MET A 25 -8.81 31.00 -28.94
N LEU A 26 -8.38 30.19 -29.91
CA LEU A 26 -7.81 30.70 -31.17
C LEU A 26 -8.88 31.20 -32.14
N ALA A 27 -10.08 30.61 -32.10
CA ALA A 27 -11.20 31.06 -32.92
C ALA A 27 -11.71 32.45 -32.50
N THR A 28 -11.55 32.82 -31.23
CA THR A 28 -12.01 34.11 -30.68
C THR A 28 -10.90 35.17 -30.58
N ALA A 29 -9.62 34.78 -30.67
CA ALA A 29 -8.48 35.69 -30.54
C ALA A 29 -8.08 36.34 -31.87
N SER A 30 -7.70 37.63 -31.80
CA SER A 30 -7.08 38.37 -32.90
C SER A 30 -5.75 37.73 -33.32
N LYS A 31 -5.33 37.91 -34.58
CA LYS A 31 -4.05 37.35 -35.08
C LYS A 31 -2.84 37.82 -34.25
N GLU A 32 -2.88 39.04 -33.75
CA GLU A 32 -1.83 39.65 -32.92
C GLU A 32 -1.74 38.96 -31.54
N ASP A 33 -2.88 38.60 -30.94
CA ASP A 33 -2.95 37.99 -29.61
C ASP A 33 -2.73 36.47 -29.59
N GLN A 34 -2.96 35.79 -30.72
CA GLN A 34 -2.90 34.32 -30.80
C GLN A 34 -1.58 33.74 -30.26
N LYS A 35 -0.44 34.40 -30.51
CA LYS A 35 0.87 33.95 -30.01
C LYS A 35 0.93 33.95 -28.48
N THR A 36 0.44 35.02 -27.86
CA THR A 36 0.39 35.18 -26.40
C THR A 36 -0.57 34.17 -25.77
N VAL A 37 -1.75 33.98 -26.37
CA VAL A 37 -2.74 32.98 -25.93
C VAL A 37 -2.16 31.57 -25.98
N ILE A 38 -1.49 31.17 -27.07
CA ILE A 38 -0.85 29.86 -27.18
C ILE A 38 0.20 29.64 -26.10
N LYS A 39 1.05 30.65 -25.84
CA LYS A 39 2.10 30.57 -24.82
C LYS A 39 1.49 30.34 -23.44
N LYS A 40 0.48 31.12 -23.08
CA LYS A 40 -0.24 31.00 -21.80
C LYS A 40 -0.89 29.62 -21.65
N LEU A 41 -1.62 29.16 -22.67
CA LEU A 41 -2.28 27.85 -22.65
C LEU A 41 -1.27 26.69 -22.50
N LYS A 42 -0.12 26.75 -23.19
CA LYS A 42 0.93 25.72 -23.03
C LYS A 42 1.53 25.72 -21.63
N GLN A 43 1.78 26.90 -21.05
CA GLN A 43 2.30 27.02 -19.69
C GLN A 43 1.31 26.45 -18.67
N ASP A 44 0.03 26.81 -18.80
CA ASP A 44 -1.03 26.30 -17.94
C ASP A 44 -1.21 24.79 -18.07
N GLN A 45 -1.14 24.24 -19.28
CA GLN A 45 -1.19 22.79 -19.50
C GLN A 45 -0.05 22.07 -18.78
N ARG A 46 1.19 22.55 -18.93
CA ARG A 46 2.36 21.97 -18.28
C ARG A 46 2.24 22.01 -16.76
N ARG A 47 1.85 23.16 -16.21
CA ARG A 47 1.64 23.32 -14.76
C ARG A 47 0.57 22.37 -14.23
N LYS A 48 -0.57 22.26 -14.92
CA LYS A 48 -1.67 21.35 -14.52
C LYS A 48 -1.26 19.89 -14.56
N LEU A 49 -0.52 19.46 -15.59
CA LEU A 49 -0.04 18.08 -15.69
C LEU A 49 1.03 17.76 -14.64
N ALA A 50 1.91 18.71 -14.31
CA ALA A 50 2.89 18.55 -13.22
C ALA A 50 2.19 18.36 -11.88
N LEU A 51 1.28 19.28 -11.51
CA LEU A 51 0.50 19.18 -10.27
C LEU A 51 -0.31 17.88 -10.19
N LEU A 52 -0.89 17.44 -11.31
CA LEU A 52 -1.59 16.16 -11.36
C LEU A 52 -0.62 14.99 -11.10
N GLY A 53 0.59 15.02 -11.68
CA GLY A 53 1.63 14.04 -11.41
C GLY A 53 1.97 13.95 -9.93
N ASP A 54 2.30 15.10 -9.33
CA ASP A 54 2.70 15.20 -7.92
C ASP A 54 1.60 14.67 -6.99
N GLN A 55 0.33 15.04 -7.24
CA GLN A 55 -0.81 14.56 -6.46
C GLN A 55 -0.99 13.05 -6.53
N TYR A 56 -0.84 12.46 -7.72
CA TYR A 56 -0.96 11.01 -7.87
C TYR A 56 0.22 10.27 -7.25
N GLU A 57 1.43 10.82 -7.35
CA GLU A 57 2.62 10.26 -6.71
C GLU A 57 2.47 10.26 -5.18
N GLN A 58 2.05 11.39 -4.60
CA GLN A 58 1.76 11.50 -3.18
C GLN A 58 0.68 10.50 -2.75
N SER A 59 -0.45 10.42 -3.47
CA SER A 59 -1.53 9.50 -3.12
C SER A 59 -1.12 8.03 -3.21
N ILE A 60 -0.28 7.66 -4.18
CA ILE A 60 0.28 6.29 -4.27
C ILE A 60 1.19 6.01 -3.09
N ALA A 61 2.08 6.94 -2.74
CA ALA A 61 3.01 6.78 -1.63
C ALA A 61 2.27 6.61 -0.29
N GLU A 62 1.28 7.47 -0.02
CA GLU A 62 0.44 7.39 1.18
C GLU A 62 -0.32 6.05 1.26
N MET A 63 -0.89 5.60 0.15
CA MET A 63 -1.60 4.32 0.10
C MET A 63 -0.66 3.14 0.37
N LEU A 64 0.54 3.16 -0.20
CA LEU A 64 1.56 2.13 0.01
C LEU A 64 2.05 2.10 1.47
N GLN A 65 2.34 3.26 2.04
CA GLN A 65 2.76 3.38 3.43
C GLN A 65 1.67 2.83 4.37
N LYS A 66 0.41 3.21 4.16
CA LYS A 66 -0.72 2.72 4.96
C LYS A 66 -0.95 1.21 4.79
N GLN A 67 -0.69 0.65 3.61
CA GLN A 67 -0.76 -0.80 3.41
C GLN A 67 0.39 -1.53 4.12
N SER A 68 1.62 -0.98 4.07
CA SER A 68 2.77 -1.54 4.79
C SER A 68 2.52 -1.59 6.29
N ILE A 69 2.16 -0.45 6.90
CA ILE A 69 1.93 -0.37 8.35
C ILE A 69 0.88 -1.39 8.81
N ARG A 70 -0.25 -1.49 8.09
CA ARG A 70 -1.29 -2.47 8.45
C ARG A 70 -0.85 -3.91 8.27
N LEU A 71 0.00 -4.19 7.28
CA LEU A 71 0.57 -5.53 7.10
C LEU A 71 1.51 -5.86 8.26
N ASP A 72 2.37 -4.92 8.63
CA ASP A 72 3.32 -5.07 9.75
C ASP A 72 2.57 -5.31 11.06
N GLU A 73 1.56 -4.50 11.38
CA GLU A 73 0.69 -4.67 12.56
C GLU A 73 0.00 -6.05 12.58
N SER A 74 -0.54 -6.49 11.44
CA SER A 74 -1.19 -7.81 11.35
C SER A 74 -0.20 -8.96 11.54
N GLN A 75 1.01 -8.83 11.00
CA GLN A 75 2.08 -9.83 11.14
C GLN A 75 2.60 -9.90 12.57
N GLU A 76 2.73 -8.76 13.26
CA GLU A 76 3.10 -8.72 14.67
C GLU A 76 2.07 -9.45 15.55
N VAL A 77 0.78 -9.22 15.30
CA VAL A 77 -0.31 -9.92 16.00
C VAL A 77 -0.29 -11.42 15.73
N GLU A 78 -0.10 -11.84 14.47
CA GLU A 78 0.00 -13.27 14.13
C GLU A 78 1.24 -13.92 14.79
N CYS A 79 2.38 -13.22 14.78
CA CYS A 79 3.60 -13.67 15.43
C CYS A 79 3.41 -13.84 16.93
N HIS A 80 2.70 -12.92 17.58
CA HIS A 80 2.37 -13.01 19.01
C HIS A 80 1.53 -14.26 19.31
N HIS A 81 0.42 -14.44 18.58
CA HIS A 81 -0.45 -15.61 18.75
C HIS A 81 0.29 -16.93 18.51
N LEU A 82 1.17 -16.99 17.52
CA LEU A 82 1.98 -18.19 17.26
C LEU A 82 2.93 -18.50 18.41
N LYS A 83 3.56 -17.48 19.00
CA LYS A 83 4.43 -17.65 20.17
C LYS A 83 3.66 -18.15 21.38
N GLU A 84 2.50 -17.57 21.66
CA GLU A 84 1.64 -18.01 22.77
C GLU A 84 1.19 -19.46 22.57
N ARG A 85 0.77 -19.81 21.36
CA ARG A 85 0.35 -21.19 21.04
C ARG A 85 1.49 -22.18 21.21
N LEU A 86 2.68 -21.83 20.71
CA LEU A 86 3.87 -22.67 20.87
C LEU A 86 4.25 -22.83 22.34
N HIS A 87 4.16 -21.77 23.14
CA HIS A 87 4.44 -21.82 24.57
C HIS A 87 3.48 -22.76 25.29
N TYR A 88 2.18 -22.63 25.01
CA TYR A 88 1.14 -23.51 25.56
C TYR A 88 1.34 -24.98 25.16
N GLU A 89 1.62 -25.26 23.88
CA GLU A 89 1.92 -26.62 23.40
C GLU A 89 3.16 -27.20 24.09
N LEU A 90 4.19 -26.38 24.33
CA LEU A 90 5.40 -26.78 25.06
C LEU A 90 5.10 -27.11 26.53
N GLU A 91 4.30 -26.29 27.23
CA GLU A 91 3.92 -26.55 28.61
C GLU A 91 3.16 -27.88 28.76
N ILE A 92 2.23 -28.16 27.85
CA ILE A 92 1.51 -29.45 27.82
C ILE A 92 2.49 -30.60 27.64
N LEU A 93 3.42 -30.47 26.68
CA LEU A 93 4.39 -31.51 26.38
C LEU A 93 5.32 -31.77 27.58
N MET A 94 5.79 -30.71 28.24
CA MET A 94 6.59 -30.79 29.45
C MET A 94 5.83 -31.49 30.60
N ALA A 95 4.56 -31.14 30.80
CA ALA A 95 3.71 -31.77 31.81
C ALA A 95 3.53 -33.28 31.53
N TYR A 96 3.30 -33.64 30.27
CA TYR A 96 3.16 -35.04 29.86
C TYR A 96 4.46 -35.83 30.05
N GLN A 97 5.60 -35.27 29.66
CA GLN A 97 6.91 -35.88 29.87
C GLN A 97 7.23 -36.06 31.35
N SER A 98 6.96 -35.05 32.18
CA SER A 98 7.17 -35.11 33.63
C SER A 98 6.33 -36.22 34.26
N LYS A 99 5.04 -36.30 33.90
CA LYS A 99 4.13 -37.36 34.36
C LYS A 99 4.64 -38.76 33.99
N ASN A 100 5.04 -38.95 32.73
CA ASN A 100 5.57 -40.24 32.26
C ASN A 100 6.86 -40.63 33.01
N LYS A 101 7.75 -39.67 33.25
CA LYS A 101 8.98 -39.90 34.02
C LYS A 101 8.67 -40.37 35.45
N MET A 102 7.77 -39.67 36.15
CA MET A 102 7.37 -40.05 37.51
C MET A 102 6.75 -41.45 37.56
N GLN A 103 5.89 -41.78 36.59
CA GLN A 103 5.28 -43.12 36.50
C GLN A 103 6.32 -44.22 36.25
N ALA A 104 7.29 -43.98 35.36
CA ALA A 104 8.36 -44.92 35.07
C ALA A 104 9.28 -45.14 36.29
N GLU A 105 9.63 -44.07 37.03
CA GLU A 105 10.40 -44.16 38.27
C GLU A 105 9.65 -44.92 39.36
N ALA A 106 8.35 -44.65 39.54
CA ALA A 106 7.51 -45.37 40.48
C ALA A 106 7.42 -46.87 40.15
N GLN A 107 7.29 -47.22 38.86
CA GLN A 107 7.26 -48.61 38.41
C GLN A 107 8.60 -49.33 38.68
N ARG A 108 9.74 -48.72 38.33
CA ARG A 108 11.07 -49.28 38.61
C ARG A 108 11.30 -49.52 40.10
N ASN A 109 10.84 -48.60 40.96
CA ASN A 109 10.98 -48.74 42.41
C ASN A 109 10.13 -49.88 42.98
N ARG A 110 8.96 -50.18 42.36
CA ARG A 110 8.15 -51.35 42.72
C ARG A 110 8.82 -52.66 42.30
N GLU A 111 9.37 -52.71 41.10
CA GLU A 111 10.05 -53.90 40.55
C GLU A 111 11.36 -54.24 41.29
N ARG A 112 11.94 -53.30 42.03
CA ARG A 112 13.16 -53.49 42.85
C ARG A 112 12.88 -53.97 44.28
N LYS A 113 11.64 -53.91 44.76
CA LYS A 113 11.23 -54.43 46.07
C LYS A 113 10.81 -55.89 45.95
#